data_AF-A0A5C8ESI2-F1
#
_entry.id   AF-A0A5C8ESI2-F1
#
_cell.length_a   1.000
_cell.length_b   1.000
_cell.length_c   1.000
_cell.angle_alpha   90.00
_cell.angle_beta   90.00
_cell.angle_gamma   90.00
#
_symmetry.space_group_name_H-M   'P 1'
#
loop_
_entity.id
_entity.type
_entity.pdbx_description
1 polymer ?
#
loop_
_entity_poly.entity_id
_entity_poly.type
_entity_poly.pdbx_seq_one_letter_code
_entity_poly.pdbx_strand_id
1 'polypeptide(L)'
;MNSYVIFEEVLEIKSIKDLSEELYVHTGTIKRWILNKKVPNNYLEDLNRILNYKYNFDSDYRNKCQFYTTKKTSLYCYNKTLEVLKEIDINYENYYFIEPSAGCCSFYEILPKNRRIGIDLEPKGKLKNEIIKINYLDFFPKIKNKYIVIGNPPFGLRGNLALRFINHSYSFADVVAFILPPLFNSSGKGVPMKRVKGYKLAYTEKLPLNSFEYPNGKEVNVATIFQIWVKVNTDKIINKQLKECKSIMKIFSLSDGGTPSSTRNKNMIGKCDVYLPSTCFSGMRAYTKFDDLPNKRGYGIIFYKYKKKLMNLFFNKINWDDVAFLSTNSAKNLRLDIIEDEIISRGYYDK
;
A
#
# COMPACT_ATOMS: atom_id res chain seq x y z
N MET A 1 -12.71 23.64 9.15
CA MET A 1 -11.68 24.42 8.43
C MET A 1 -11.31 23.70 7.14
N ASN A 2 -11.13 24.40 6.02
CA ASN A 2 -10.85 23.80 4.71
C ASN A 2 -9.35 23.52 4.57
N SER A 3 -8.97 22.29 4.19
CA SER A 3 -7.57 21.90 3.95
C SER A 3 -6.83 22.81 2.97
N TYR A 4 -7.55 23.42 2.02
CA TYR A 4 -6.95 24.34 1.07
C TYR A 4 -6.55 25.69 1.71
N VAL A 5 -7.30 26.20 2.70
CA VAL A 5 -6.96 27.47 3.38
C VAL A 5 -5.63 27.32 4.14
N ILE A 6 -5.47 26.21 4.86
CA ILE A 6 -4.22 25.91 5.57
C ILE A 6 -3.07 25.70 4.57
N PHE A 7 -3.35 25.07 3.44
CA PHE A 7 -2.36 24.90 2.37
C PHE A 7 -1.88 26.23 1.78
N GLU A 8 -2.74 27.25 1.66
CA GLU A 8 -2.34 28.58 1.20
C GLU A 8 -1.34 29.22 2.17
N GLU A 9 -1.58 29.17 3.48
CA GLU A 9 -0.62 29.65 4.49
C GLU A 9 0.71 28.88 4.44
N VAL A 10 0.64 27.57 4.23
CA VAL A 10 1.86 26.74 4.10
C VAL A 10 2.70 27.16 2.88
N LEU A 11 2.06 27.59 1.78
CA LEU A 11 2.76 28.07 0.58
C LEU A 11 3.47 29.42 0.80
N GLU A 12 3.10 30.19 1.82
CA GLU A 12 3.80 31.43 2.18
C GLU A 12 5.18 31.15 2.80
N ILE A 13 5.37 29.97 3.41
CA ILE A 13 6.60 29.61 4.14
C ILE A 13 7.39 28.45 3.53
N LYS A 14 6.82 27.70 2.58
CA LYS A 14 7.47 26.54 1.94
C LYS A 14 7.35 26.60 0.43
N SER A 15 8.45 26.28 -0.26
CA SER A 15 8.40 26.15 -1.72
C SER A 15 7.62 24.91 -2.15
N ILE A 16 7.15 24.88 -3.40
CA ILE A 16 6.51 23.70 -4.00
C ILE A 16 7.43 22.46 -3.93
N LYS A 17 8.74 22.67 -4.04
CA LYS A 17 9.73 21.58 -3.96
C LYS A 17 9.81 21.02 -2.55
N ASP A 18 9.93 21.89 -1.54
CA ASP A 18 10.02 21.45 -0.14
C ASP A 18 8.75 20.71 0.29
N LEU A 19 7.57 21.20 -0.11
CA LEU A 19 6.30 20.51 0.16
C LEU A 19 6.19 19.17 -0.56
N SER A 20 6.69 19.09 -1.79
CA SER A 20 6.72 17.84 -2.56
C SER A 20 7.56 16.78 -1.84
N GLU A 21 8.72 17.18 -1.30
CA GLU A 21 9.62 16.31 -0.56
C GLU A 21 9.04 15.92 0.81
N GLU A 22 8.54 16.89 1.59
CA GLU A 22 8.01 16.68 2.93
C GLU A 22 6.73 15.82 2.95
N LEU A 23 5.85 16.01 1.95
CA LEU A 23 4.60 15.25 1.82
C LEU A 23 4.75 13.97 0.98
N TYR A 24 5.93 13.70 0.40
CA TYR A 24 6.20 12.55 -0.48
C TYR A 24 5.26 12.46 -1.70
N VAL A 25 4.87 13.61 -2.25
CA VAL A 25 4.04 13.72 -3.45
C VAL A 25 4.81 14.37 -4.59
N HIS A 26 4.48 14.09 -5.84
CA HIS A 26 5.10 14.75 -6.99
C HIS A 26 4.76 16.24 -7.04
N THR A 27 5.68 17.10 -7.47
CA THR A 27 5.45 18.57 -7.61
C THR A 27 4.22 18.90 -8.46
N GLY A 28 3.98 18.14 -9.53
CA GLY A 28 2.76 18.23 -10.34
C GLY A 28 1.45 17.94 -9.58
N THR A 29 1.50 17.23 -8.46
CA THR A 29 0.34 17.09 -7.55
C THR A 29 0.08 18.38 -6.80
N ILE A 30 1.12 19.00 -6.23
CA ILE A 30 1.02 20.30 -5.55
C ILE A 30 0.48 21.37 -6.52
N LYS A 31 1.05 21.45 -7.74
CA LYS A 31 0.58 22.37 -8.79
C LYS A 31 -0.92 22.18 -9.13
N ARG A 32 -1.40 20.94 -9.12
CA ARG A 32 -2.84 20.65 -9.33
C ARG A 32 -3.70 21.06 -8.15
N TRP A 33 -3.20 20.96 -6.92
CA TRP A 33 -3.93 21.44 -5.75
C TRP A 33 -4.13 22.95 -5.79
N ILE A 34 -3.10 23.69 -6.20
CA ILE A 34 -3.15 25.15 -6.45
C ILE A 34 -4.18 25.44 -7.56
N LEU A 35 -4.03 24.82 -8.74
CA LEU A 35 -4.91 25.06 -9.89
C LEU A 35 -6.39 24.78 -9.56
N ASN A 36 -6.67 23.69 -8.85
CA ASN A 36 -8.03 23.25 -8.54
C ASN A 36 -8.58 23.84 -7.23
N LYS A 37 -7.79 24.65 -6.52
CA LYS A 37 -8.08 25.17 -5.18
C LYS A 37 -8.57 24.09 -4.20
N LYS A 38 -7.90 22.92 -4.21
CA LYS A 38 -8.35 21.74 -3.46
C LYS A 38 -7.21 20.83 -3.04
N VAL A 39 -7.12 20.61 -1.73
CA VAL A 39 -6.23 19.60 -1.11
C VAL A 39 -7.08 18.49 -0.49
N PRO A 40 -6.72 17.20 -0.66
CA PRO A 40 -7.36 16.11 0.05
C PRO A 40 -7.20 16.26 1.57
N ASN A 41 -8.29 16.08 2.34
CA ASN A 41 -8.27 16.19 3.80
C ASN A 41 -7.28 15.24 4.50
N ASN A 42 -6.83 14.18 3.82
CA ASN A 42 -5.77 13.30 4.32
C ASN A 42 -4.43 14.02 4.61
N TYR A 43 -4.21 15.21 4.07
CA TYR A 43 -3.01 16.01 4.33
C TYR A 43 -3.24 17.13 5.35
N LEU A 44 -4.42 17.24 5.94
CA LEU A 44 -4.75 18.33 6.87
C LEU A 44 -3.78 18.39 8.06
N GLU A 45 -3.55 17.25 8.72
CA GLU A 45 -2.60 17.13 9.83
C GLU A 45 -1.16 17.41 9.41
N ASP A 46 -0.76 16.95 8.21
CA ASP A 46 0.58 17.21 7.68
C ASP A 46 0.81 18.72 7.47
N LEU A 47 -0.18 19.43 6.92
CA LEU A 47 -0.12 20.87 6.68
C LEU A 47 -0.10 21.64 8.00
N ASN A 48 -0.95 21.25 8.95
CA ASN A 48 -0.98 21.88 10.26
C ASN A 48 0.31 21.66 11.04
N ARG A 49 0.93 20.48 10.92
CA ARG A 49 2.26 20.19 11.49
C ARG A 49 3.33 21.13 10.94
N ILE A 50 3.32 21.43 9.64
CA ILE A 50 4.25 22.40 9.03
C ILE A 50 4.08 23.80 9.62
N LEU A 51 2.87 24.16 10.04
CA LEU A 51 2.55 25.39 10.77
C LEU A 51 2.71 25.25 12.29
N ASN A 52 3.49 24.28 12.77
CA ASN A 52 3.71 24.02 14.20
C ASN A 52 2.41 23.80 15.00
N TYR A 53 1.46 23.08 14.40
CA TYR A 53 0.16 22.76 15.01
C TYR A 53 -0.67 24.01 15.39
N LYS A 54 -0.58 25.07 14.58
CA LYS A 54 -1.33 26.34 14.75
C LYS A 54 -2.84 26.13 14.93
N TYR A 55 -3.41 25.11 14.30
CA TYR A 55 -4.85 24.83 14.30
C TYR A 55 -5.19 23.61 15.18
N ASN A 56 -6.33 23.69 15.88
CA ASN A 56 -6.91 22.53 16.56
C ASN A 56 -8.09 21.99 15.75
N PHE A 57 -8.12 20.68 15.53
CA PHE A 57 -9.21 20.02 14.82
C PHE A 57 -9.98 19.10 15.77
N ASP A 58 -11.30 19.28 15.83
CA ASP A 58 -12.19 18.25 16.39
C ASP A 58 -12.26 17.11 15.39
N SER A 59 -11.51 16.04 15.65
CA SER A 59 -11.50 14.87 14.79
C SER A 59 -12.66 13.92 15.15
N ASP A 60 -13.63 13.77 14.24
CA ASP A 60 -14.58 12.65 14.30
C ASP A 60 -13.80 11.31 14.14
N TYR A 61 -14.17 10.28 14.89
CA TYR A 61 -13.52 8.96 14.90
C TYR A 61 -13.50 8.32 13.49
N ARG A 62 -14.49 8.64 12.66
CA ARG A 62 -14.58 8.20 11.25
C ARG A 62 -13.49 8.81 10.36
N ASN A 63 -13.03 10.03 10.65
CA ASN A 63 -11.99 10.70 9.88
C ASN A 63 -10.59 10.13 10.13
N LYS A 64 -10.41 9.34 11.20
CA LYS A 64 -9.14 8.68 11.56
C LYS A 64 -8.97 7.27 10.98
N CYS A 65 -9.97 6.74 10.25
CA CYS A 65 -9.98 5.34 9.78
C CYS A 65 -9.66 4.34 10.93
N GLN A 66 -10.21 4.57 12.12
CA GLN A 66 -9.79 3.86 13.32
C GLN A 66 -10.43 2.46 13.41
N PHE A 67 -9.73 1.47 12.86
CA PHE A 67 -9.90 0.06 13.20
C PHE A 67 -8.57 -0.48 13.75
N TYR A 68 -8.67 -1.35 14.75
CA TYR A 68 -7.54 -1.91 15.47
C TYR A 68 -7.16 -3.27 14.90
N THR A 69 -5.86 -3.58 14.88
CA THR A 69 -5.38 -4.91 14.53
C THR A 69 -5.75 -5.88 15.65
N THR A 70 -6.40 -6.99 15.31
CA THR A 70 -6.76 -8.02 16.31
C THR A 70 -5.49 -8.63 16.92
N LYS A 71 -5.58 -9.12 18.16
CA LYS A 71 -4.48 -9.83 18.83
C LYS A 71 -3.99 -11.07 18.07
N LYS A 72 -4.93 -11.76 17.41
CA LYS A 72 -4.61 -12.93 16.57
C LYS A 72 -3.73 -12.51 15.39
N THR A 73 -4.10 -11.44 14.70
CA THR A 73 -3.34 -10.93 13.56
C THR A 73 -1.98 -10.37 13.97
N SER A 74 -1.90 -9.60 15.06
CA SER A 74 -0.61 -9.05 15.52
C SER A 74 0.37 -10.16 15.91
N LEU A 75 -0.09 -11.18 16.64
CA LEU A 75 0.72 -12.34 17.01
C LEU A 75 1.19 -13.13 15.79
N TYR A 76 0.31 -13.35 14.81
CA TYR A 76 0.68 -14.00 13.56
C TYR A 76 1.78 -13.23 12.81
N CYS A 77 1.60 -11.92 12.62
CA CYS A 77 2.57 -11.06 11.93
C CYS A 77 3.92 -11.02 12.65
N TYR A 78 3.91 -10.98 13.99
CA TYR A 78 5.13 -11.06 14.79
C TYR A 78 5.85 -12.39 14.59
N ASN A 79 5.16 -13.51 14.73
CA ASN A 79 5.75 -14.84 14.52
C ASN A 79 6.30 -15.01 13.11
N LYS A 80 5.55 -14.56 12.09
CA LYS A 80 6.02 -14.59 10.70
C LYS A 80 7.25 -13.71 10.50
N THR A 81 7.34 -12.58 11.20
CA THR A 81 8.56 -11.76 11.22
C THR A 81 9.74 -12.56 11.75
N LEU A 82 9.59 -13.22 12.90
CA LEU A 82 10.67 -14.03 13.47
C LEU A 82 11.11 -15.19 12.56
N GLU A 83 10.16 -15.84 11.88
CA GLU A 83 10.41 -16.89 10.89
C GLU A 83 11.28 -16.37 9.74
N VAL A 84 10.84 -15.29 9.07
CA VAL A 84 11.58 -14.71 7.93
C VAL A 84 12.95 -14.19 8.35
N LEU A 85 13.08 -13.63 9.56
CA LEU A 85 14.39 -13.21 10.08
C LEU A 85 15.35 -14.38 10.27
N LYS A 86 14.87 -15.55 10.72
CA LYS A 86 15.69 -16.76 10.82
C LYS A 86 16.13 -17.26 9.44
N GLU A 87 15.23 -17.25 8.45
CA GLU A 87 15.53 -17.68 7.08
C GLU A 87 16.66 -16.86 6.42
N ILE A 88 16.75 -15.57 6.76
CA ILE A 88 17.82 -14.68 6.27
C ILE A 88 18.95 -14.45 7.28
N ASP A 89 19.06 -15.34 8.28
CA ASP A 89 20.15 -15.35 9.27
C ASP A 89 20.30 -14.03 10.06
N ILE A 90 19.17 -13.47 10.49
CA ILE A 90 19.12 -12.33 11.42
C ILE A 90 18.70 -12.87 12.79
N ASN A 91 19.64 -12.82 13.74
CA ASN A 91 19.34 -13.10 15.14
C ASN A 91 18.57 -11.92 15.77
N TYR A 92 17.25 -12.03 15.81
CA TYR A 92 16.36 -11.01 16.33
C TYR A 92 16.49 -10.76 17.84
N GLU A 93 17.17 -11.61 18.62
CA GLU A 93 17.43 -11.35 20.06
C GLU A 93 18.35 -10.14 20.28
N ASN A 94 19.17 -9.80 19.29
CA ASN A 94 20.07 -8.65 19.32
C ASN A 94 19.39 -7.31 18.95
N TYR A 95 18.07 -7.33 18.71
CA TYR A 95 17.34 -6.18 18.19
C TYR A 95 16.40 -5.58 19.24
N TYR A 96 16.19 -4.28 19.17
CA TYR A 96 15.07 -3.60 19.80
C TYR A 96 13.90 -3.53 18.82
N PHE A 97 12.69 -3.77 19.30
CA PHE A 97 11.47 -3.62 18.52
C PHE A 97 10.87 -2.23 18.70
N ILE A 98 10.40 -1.64 17.61
CA ILE A 98 9.69 -0.37 17.60
C ILE A 98 8.30 -0.57 16.99
N GLU A 99 7.25 -0.23 17.74
CA GLU A 99 5.91 -0.06 17.16
C GLU A 99 5.65 1.44 16.91
N PRO A 100 5.54 1.88 15.65
CA PRO A 100 5.54 3.31 15.29
C PRO A 100 4.17 3.99 15.38
N SER A 101 3.10 3.22 15.59
CA SER A 101 1.72 3.70 15.69
C SER A 101 0.93 2.73 16.55
N ALA A 102 1.28 2.70 17.83
CA ALA A 102 0.88 1.65 18.75
C ALA A 102 -0.64 1.53 18.96
N GLY A 103 -1.40 2.60 18.75
CA GLY A 103 -2.86 2.60 18.87
C GLY A 103 -3.32 1.96 20.17
N CYS A 104 -3.99 0.81 20.08
CA CYS A 104 -4.48 0.02 21.21
C CYS A 104 -3.45 -0.93 21.85
N CYS A 105 -2.18 -0.83 21.47
CA CYS A 105 -1.05 -1.65 21.92
C CYS A 105 -1.08 -3.12 21.46
N SER A 106 -1.75 -3.43 20.34
CA SER A 106 -1.93 -4.82 19.87
C SER A 106 -0.63 -5.53 19.49
N PHE A 107 0.34 -4.84 18.87
CA PHE A 107 1.69 -5.40 18.73
C PHE A 107 2.52 -5.14 19.99
N TYR A 108 2.48 -3.95 20.58
CA TYR A 108 3.32 -3.58 21.72
C TYR A 108 3.23 -4.58 22.88
N GLU A 109 2.01 -5.06 23.18
CA GLU A 109 1.74 -6.05 24.23
C GLU A 109 2.53 -7.36 24.04
N ILE A 110 2.74 -7.80 22.80
CA ILE A 110 3.42 -9.07 22.47
C ILE A 110 4.93 -8.93 22.25
N LEU A 111 5.44 -7.70 22.11
CA LEU A 111 6.87 -7.46 21.93
C LEU A 111 7.67 -7.72 23.23
N PRO A 112 8.95 -8.11 23.12
CA PRO A 112 9.80 -8.38 24.29
C PRO A 112 9.94 -7.15 25.21
N LYS A 113 9.49 -7.26 26.47
CA LYS A 113 9.32 -6.13 27.41
C LYS A 113 10.59 -5.31 27.64
N ASN A 114 11.75 -5.95 27.69
CA ASN A 114 13.05 -5.30 27.95
C ASN A 114 13.67 -4.62 26.73
N ARG A 115 13.08 -4.79 25.54
CA ARG A 115 13.64 -4.31 24.27
C ARG A 115 12.56 -3.89 23.27
N ARG A 116 11.57 -3.15 23.77
CA ARG A 116 10.48 -2.58 22.96
C ARG A 116 10.34 -1.06 23.17
N ILE A 117 9.96 -0.35 22.12
CA ILE A 117 9.62 1.08 22.14
C ILE A 117 8.29 1.24 21.41
N GLY A 118 7.34 1.94 22.03
CA GLY A 118 6.05 2.23 21.43
C GLY A 118 5.93 3.72 21.17
N ILE A 119 5.44 4.10 19.99
CA ILE A 119 5.15 5.48 19.60
C ILE A 119 3.71 5.56 19.11
N ASP A 120 2.97 6.58 19.53
CA ASP A 120 1.67 6.91 18.95
C ASP A 120 1.32 8.39 19.20
N LEU A 121 0.50 9.00 18.33
CA LEU A 121 -0.01 10.36 18.54
C LEU A 121 -1.06 10.42 19.65
N GLU A 122 -1.87 9.37 19.77
CA GLU A 122 -2.95 9.25 20.74
C GLU A 122 -3.01 7.83 21.33
N PRO A 123 -2.03 7.44 22.16
CA PRO A 123 -1.96 6.10 22.73
C PRO A 123 -3.27 5.68 23.41
N LYS A 124 -3.74 4.46 23.09
CA LYS A 124 -4.92 3.81 23.67
C LYS A 124 -4.53 2.45 24.25
N GLY A 125 -5.49 1.78 24.89
CA GLY A 125 -5.28 0.45 25.47
C GLY A 125 -4.63 0.47 26.85
N LYS A 126 -4.32 -0.73 27.36
CA LYS A 126 -3.86 -0.92 28.75
C LYS A 126 -2.45 -0.38 28.98
N LEU A 127 -1.59 -0.48 27.97
CA LEU A 127 -0.19 -0.07 28.05
C LEU A 127 0.06 1.35 27.53
N LYS A 128 -0.99 2.16 27.35
CA LYS A 128 -0.88 3.52 26.79
C LYS A 128 0.14 4.43 27.49
N ASN A 129 0.35 4.21 28.80
CA ASN A 129 1.29 5.00 29.60
C ASN A 129 2.76 4.61 29.36
N GLU A 130 3.02 3.47 28.71
CA GLU A 130 4.37 3.05 28.27
C GLU A 130 4.72 3.59 26.87
N ILE A 131 3.75 4.18 26.15
CA ILE A 131 3.89 4.65 24.77
C ILE A 131 4.33 6.11 24.75
N ILE A 132 5.36 6.41 23.96
CA ILE A 132 5.85 7.77 23.75
C ILE A 132 4.84 8.52 22.86
N LYS A 133 4.24 9.58 23.42
CA LYS A 133 3.25 10.40 22.71
C LYS A 133 3.94 11.43 21.80
N ILE A 134 4.24 11.05 20.57
CA ILE A 134 4.86 11.91 19.54
C ILE A 134 4.47 11.43 18.14
N ASN A 135 4.59 12.30 17.14
CA ASN A 135 4.55 11.90 15.74
C ASN A 135 5.76 11.01 15.42
N TYR A 136 5.53 9.81 14.91
CA TYR A 136 6.62 8.89 14.56
C TYR A 136 7.57 9.43 13.50
N LEU A 137 7.08 10.25 12.56
CA LEU A 137 7.94 10.86 11.55
C LEU A 137 8.92 11.89 12.13
N ASP A 138 8.71 12.32 13.37
CA ASP A 138 9.61 13.21 14.12
C ASP A 138 10.44 12.42 15.17
N PHE A 139 10.18 11.11 15.32
CA PHE A 139 10.88 10.24 16.27
C PHE A 139 12.18 9.68 15.69
N PHE A 140 13.25 9.73 16.49
CA PHE A 140 14.50 9.01 16.26
C PHE A 140 14.95 8.33 17.55
N PRO A 141 15.43 7.07 17.50
CA PRO A 141 15.97 6.41 18.68
C PRO A 141 17.24 7.13 19.15
N LYS A 142 17.31 7.47 20.45
CA LYS A 142 18.45 8.16 21.04
C LYS A 142 19.68 7.26 21.20
N ILE A 143 19.47 5.96 21.30
CA ILE A 143 20.52 4.97 21.52
C ILE A 143 20.88 4.36 20.17
N LYS A 144 22.17 4.27 19.86
CA LYS A 144 22.62 3.55 18.67
C LYS A 144 22.47 2.05 18.95
N ASN A 145 21.52 1.41 18.29
CA ASN A 145 21.26 -0.02 18.42
C ASN A 145 20.75 -0.60 17.09
N LYS A 146 20.49 -1.91 17.07
CA LYS A 146 19.84 -2.60 15.97
C LYS A 146 18.33 -2.58 16.19
N TYR A 147 17.57 -2.14 15.20
CA TYR A 147 16.11 -1.96 15.33
C TYR A 147 15.32 -2.74 14.29
N ILE A 148 14.22 -3.34 14.74
CA ILE A 148 13.13 -3.89 13.91
C ILE A 148 11.90 -3.03 14.15
N VAL A 149 11.34 -2.44 13.11
CA VAL A 149 10.07 -1.70 13.21
C VAL A 149 8.95 -2.62 12.77
N ILE A 150 7.94 -2.82 13.61
CA ILE A 150 6.81 -3.72 13.33
C ILE A 150 5.49 -3.07 13.73
N GLY A 151 4.44 -3.27 12.93
CA GLY A 151 3.10 -2.81 13.29
C GLY A 151 2.17 -2.60 12.11
N ASN A 152 1.14 -1.80 12.34
CA ASN A 152 0.14 -1.40 11.35
C ASN A 152 0.09 0.13 11.23
N PRO A 153 0.97 0.75 10.40
CA PRO A 153 1.00 2.20 10.26
C PRO A 153 -0.30 2.71 9.62
N PRO A 154 -0.73 3.94 9.92
CA PRO A 154 -1.83 4.57 9.20
C PRO A 154 -1.49 4.69 7.71
N PHE A 155 -2.40 4.26 6.83
CA PHE A 155 -2.10 4.14 5.40
C PHE A 155 -1.97 5.49 4.69
N GLY A 156 -2.77 6.48 5.08
CA GLY A 156 -2.88 7.76 4.38
C GLY A 156 -3.41 7.60 2.94
N LEU A 157 -3.43 8.71 2.19
CA LEU A 157 -3.97 8.70 0.83
C LEU A 157 -3.15 7.77 -0.08
N ARG A 158 -3.78 6.69 -0.57
CA ARG A 158 -3.16 5.71 -1.46
C ARG A 158 -1.87 5.07 -0.90
N GLY A 159 -1.79 4.90 0.42
CA GLY A 159 -0.64 4.27 1.08
C GLY A 159 0.56 5.20 1.29
N ASN A 160 0.41 6.50 1.06
CA ASN A 160 1.51 7.47 1.14
C ASN A 160 2.09 7.62 2.55
N LEU A 161 1.25 7.56 3.60
CA LEU A 161 1.71 7.72 4.97
C LEU A 161 2.48 6.48 5.44
N ALA A 162 1.97 5.29 5.16
CA ALA A 162 2.70 4.04 5.41
C ALA A 162 4.05 4.00 4.68
N LEU A 163 4.13 4.51 3.44
CA LEU A 163 5.40 4.65 2.71
C LEU A 163 6.39 5.57 3.44
N ARG A 164 5.91 6.71 3.97
CA ARG A 164 6.72 7.63 4.76
C ARG A 164 7.25 6.96 6.02
N PHE A 165 6.42 6.15 6.70
CA PHE A 165 6.85 5.37 7.87
C PHE A 165 7.97 4.38 7.53
N ILE A 166 7.87 3.65 6.41
CA ILE A 166 8.93 2.74 5.94
C ILE A 166 10.22 3.53 5.67
N ASN A 167 10.12 4.59 4.88
CA ASN A 167 11.29 5.37 4.45
C ASN A 167 11.96 6.14 5.59
N HIS A 168 11.17 6.64 6.55
CA HIS A 168 11.68 7.25 7.79
C HIS A 168 12.53 6.26 8.59
N SER A 169 12.00 5.04 8.75
CA SER A 169 12.65 3.95 9.48
C SER A 169 13.99 3.52 8.88
N TYR A 170 14.24 3.77 7.59
CA TYR A 170 15.51 3.42 6.93
C TYR A 170 16.75 3.99 7.63
N SER A 171 16.62 5.17 8.22
CA SER A 171 17.72 5.88 8.88
C SER A 171 18.24 5.16 10.14
N PHE A 172 17.44 4.31 10.80
CA PHE A 172 17.83 3.65 12.06
C PHE A 172 17.49 2.16 12.17
N ALA A 173 16.58 1.62 11.36
CA ALA A 173 16.15 0.23 11.46
C ALA A 173 16.71 -0.64 10.35
N ASP A 174 17.03 -1.90 10.65
CA ASP A 174 17.48 -2.86 9.64
C ASP A 174 16.31 -3.57 8.94
N VAL A 175 15.17 -3.62 9.63
CA VAL A 175 13.98 -4.37 9.24
C VAL A 175 12.74 -3.52 9.48
N VAL A 176 11.81 -3.56 8.53
CA VAL A 176 10.45 -3.02 8.67
C VAL A 176 9.43 -4.11 8.30
N ALA A 177 8.56 -4.46 9.24
CA ALA A 177 7.54 -5.49 9.09
C ALA A 177 6.14 -4.87 9.29
N PHE A 178 5.45 -4.55 8.20
CA PHE A 178 4.19 -3.78 8.27
C PHE A 178 3.00 -4.47 7.63
N ILE A 179 1.86 -4.27 8.27
CA ILE A 179 0.55 -4.38 7.63
C ILE A 179 0.36 -3.16 6.72
N LEU A 180 0.07 -3.40 5.45
CA LEU A 180 0.03 -2.37 4.39
C LEU A 180 -1.23 -2.52 3.53
N PRO A 181 -1.66 -1.45 2.83
CA PRO A 181 -2.74 -1.57 1.87
C PRO A 181 -2.27 -2.39 0.65
N PRO A 182 -3.18 -3.07 -0.07
CA PRO A 182 -2.84 -3.90 -1.25
C PRO A 182 -2.12 -3.15 -2.38
N LEU A 183 -2.11 -1.81 -2.36
CA LEU A 183 -1.31 -1.00 -3.29
C LEU A 183 0.21 -1.26 -3.18
N PHE A 184 0.69 -1.80 -2.05
CA PHE A 184 2.07 -2.23 -1.88
C PHE A 184 2.41 -3.57 -2.55
N ASN A 185 1.41 -4.27 -3.11
CA ASN A 185 1.62 -5.47 -3.92
C ASN A 185 1.17 -5.19 -5.37
N SER A 186 1.96 -4.37 -6.07
CA SER A 186 1.61 -3.91 -7.42
C SER A 186 2.84 -3.53 -8.24
N SER A 187 2.82 -3.86 -9.52
CA SER A 187 3.80 -3.41 -10.54
C SER A 187 3.52 -2.04 -11.18
N GLY A 188 2.35 -1.43 -10.95
CA GLY A 188 1.96 -0.15 -11.56
C GLY A 188 2.95 1.01 -11.37
N LYS A 189 2.87 2.04 -12.24
CA LYS A 189 3.71 3.24 -12.13
C LYS A 189 3.33 4.07 -10.89
N GLY A 190 4.33 4.58 -10.17
CA GLY A 190 4.14 5.50 -9.03
C GLY A 190 3.54 4.86 -7.76
N VAL A 191 3.47 3.52 -7.71
CA VAL A 191 2.95 2.79 -6.55
C VAL A 191 3.88 2.93 -5.33
N PRO A 192 3.35 2.82 -4.10
CA PRO A 192 4.17 2.93 -2.89
C PRO A 192 5.34 1.95 -2.84
N MET A 193 5.13 0.69 -3.23
CA MET A 193 6.16 -0.37 -3.22
C MET A 193 7.46 0.05 -3.96
N LYS A 194 7.34 0.64 -5.14
CA LYS A 194 8.48 1.08 -5.97
C LYS A 194 9.20 2.33 -5.42
N ARG A 195 8.66 2.95 -4.38
CA ARG A 195 9.20 4.17 -3.75
C ARG A 195 9.79 3.89 -2.37
N VAL A 196 9.83 2.63 -1.95
CA VAL A 196 10.57 2.21 -0.75
C VAL A 196 12.06 2.39 -1.03
N LYS A 197 12.76 3.09 -0.14
CA LYS A 197 14.17 3.47 -0.32
C LYS A 197 15.09 2.51 0.44
N GLY A 198 16.07 1.95 -0.26
CA GLY A 198 17.19 1.19 0.31
C GLY A 198 16.88 -0.18 0.92
N TYR A 199 15.60 -0.53 1.13
CA TYR A 199 15.19 -1.87 1.56
C TYR A 199 14.95 -2.82 0.38
N LYS A 200 15.20 -4.12 0.60
CA LYS A 200 14.77 -5.22 -0.26
C LYS A 200 13.58 -5.93 0.38
N LEU A 201 12.55 -6.26 -0.42
CA LEU A 201 11.39 -7.01 0.04
C LEU A 201 11.81 -8.47 0.31
N ALA A 202 11.76 -8.91 1.56
CA ALA A 202 12.06 -10.27 1.96
C ALA A 202 10.82 -11.17 1.94
N TYR A 203 9.65 -10.61 2.27
CA TYR A 203 8.42 -11.37 2.38
C TYR A 203 7.18 -10.53 2.09
N THR A 204 6.17 -11.16 1.49
CA THR A 204 4.84 -10.55 1.27
C THR A 204 3.74 -11.61 1.30
N GLU A 205 2.61 -11.30 1.94
CA GLU A 205 1.42 -12.15 1.95
C GLU A 205 0.13 -11.33 2.03
N LYS A 206 -1.00 -11.91 1.60
CA LYS A 206 -2.33 -11.34 1.84
C LYS A 206 -2.80 -11.77 3.23
N LEU A 207 -3.32 -10.82 4.02
CA LEU A 207 -3.92 -11.15 5.31
C LEU A 207 -5.41 -11.51 5.16
N PRO A 208 -5.97 -12.32 6.09
CA PRO A 208 -7.42 -12.57 6.16
C PRO A 208 -8.21 -11.26 6.26
N LEU A 209 -9.40 -11.20 5.66
CA LEU A 209 -10.21 -9.99 5.64
C LEU A 209 -10.60 -9.52 7.05
N ASN A 210 -10.89 -10.45 7.96
CA ASN A 210 -11.26 -10.19 9.35
C ASN A 210 -10.06 -9.93 10.28
N SER A 211 -9.01 -9.30 9.76
CA SER A 211 -7.78 -8.98 10.52
C SER A 211 -7.93 -7.80 11.48
N PHE A 212 -9.05 -7.09 11.45
CA PHE A 212 -9.27 -5.85 12.19
C PHE A 212 -10.60 -5.83 12.91
N GLU A 213 -10.69 -4.98 13.92
CA GLU A 213 -11.88 -4.77 14.75
C GLU A 213 -12.13 -3.28 14.99
N TYR A 214 -13.39 -2.89 15.15
CA TYR A 214 -13.77 -1.57 15.65
C TYR A 214 -13.44 -1.45 17.15
N PRO A 215 -13.41 -0.22 17.72
CA PRO A 215 -13.20 -0.02 19.15
C PRO A 215 -14.19 -0.76 20.08
N ASN A 216 -15.36 -1.14 19.57
CA ASN A 216 -16.37 -1.92 20.28
C ASN A 216 -16.17 -3.46 20.15
N GLY A 217 -15.08 -3.91 19.52
CA GLY A 217 -14.75 -5.33 19.31
C GLY A 217 -15.42 -5.99 18.11
N LYS A 218 -16.24 -5.27 17.31
CA LYS A 218 -16.86 -5.84 16.11
C LYS A 218 -15.82 -6.00 14.98
N GLU A 219 -15.77 -7.17 14.37
CA GLU A 219 -14.87 -7.45 13.23
C GLU A 219 -15.13 -6.51 12.03
N VAL A 220 -14.05 -6.18 11.31
CA VAL A 220 -14.05 -5.35 10.11
C VAL A 220 -13.31 -6.08 9.00
N ASN A 221 -13.99 -6.25 7.86
CA ASN A 221 -13.39 -6.84 6.67
C ASN A 221 -12.61 -5.77 5.89
N VAL A 222 -11.28 -5.82 5.97
CA VAL A 222 -10.39 -4.92 5.23
C VAL A 222 -9.29 -5.72 4.54
N ALA A 223 -9.23 -5.62 3.21
CA ALA A 223 -8.17 -6.23 2.44
C ALA A 223 -6.82 -5.54 2.74
N THR A 224 -5.88 -6.29 3.26
CA THR A 224 -4.52 -5.82 3.59
C THR A 224 -3.49 -6.90 3.23
N ILE A 225 -2.24 -6.48 3.19
CA ILE A 225 -1.10 -7.38 3.01
C ILE A 225 -0.13 -7.19 4.18
N PHE A 226 0.68 -8.19 4.46
CA PHE A 226 1.81 -8.07 5.37
C PHE A 226 3.10 -8.17 4.58
N GLN A 227 4.03 -7.25 4.81
CA GLN A 227 5.33 -7.21 4.13
C GLN A 227 6.48 -7.02 5.11
N ILE A 228 7.59 -7.69 4.83
CA ILE A 228 8.85 -7.54 5.56
C ILE A 228 9.92 -7.04 4.59
N TRP A 229 10.47 -5.89 4.93
CA TRP A 229 11.47 -5.14 4.19
C TRP A 229 12.78 -5.13 4.99
N VAL A 230 13.90 -5.46 4.34
CA VAL A 230 15.18 -5.68 5.03
C VAL A 230 16.32 -4.99 4.27
N LYS A 231 17.24 -4.33 4.98
CA LYS A 231 18.42 -3.66 4.38
C LYS A 231 19.75 -4.39 4.63
N VAL A 232 19.76 -5.36 5.56
CA VAL A 232 20.90 -6.24 5.87
C VAL A 232 20.65 -7.66 5.38
N ASN A 233 21.69 -8.47 5.19
CA ASN A 233 21.60 -9.86 4.71
C ASN A 233 20.71 -10.03 3.46
N THR A 234 20.70 -9.01 2.59
CA THR A 234 19.78 -8.96 1.44
C THR A 234 20.13 -9.96 0.34
N ASP A 235 21.36 -10.46 0.35
CA ASP A 235 21.88 -11.56 -0.46
C ASP A 235 21.18 -12.89 -0.15
N LYS A 236 20.71 -13.10 1.08
CA LYS A 236 20.02 -14.31 1.51
C LYS A 236 18.53 -14.36 1.12
N ILE A 237 17.99 -13.26 0.60
CA ILE A 237 16.59 -13.19 0.14
C ILE A 237 16.44 -13.95 -1.18
N ILE A 238 15.65 -15.03 -1.14
CA ILE A 238 15.32 -15.85 -2.30
C ILE A 238 14.32 -15.11 -3.19
N ASN A 239 14.77 -14.65 -4.35
CA ASN A 239 13.88 -14.09 -5.36
C ASN A 239 13.30 -15.20 -6.24
N LYS A 240 11.98 -15.27 -6.40
CA LYS A 240 11.36 -16.13 -7.41
C LYS A 240 11.76 -15.64 -8.80
N GLN A 241 12.14 -16.57 -9.69
CA GLN A 241 12.40 -16.25 -11.09
C GLN A 241 11.10 -15.74 -11.73
N LEU A 242 11.16 -14.53 -12.28
CA LEU A 242 10.02 -13.94 -12.99
C LEU A 242 9.91 -14.62 -14.36
N LYS A 243 8.76 -15.24 -14.61
CA LYS A 243 8.38 -15.70 -15.95
C LYS A 243 7.69 -14.54 -16.67
N GLU A 244 7.84 -14.50 -17.98
CA GLU A 244 7.18 -13.50 -18.83
C GLU A 244 6.28 -14.20 -19.85
N CYS A 245 5.32 -13.49 -20.44
CA CYS A 245 4.46 -14.01 -21.50
C CYS A 245 4.34 -13.01 -22.68
N LYS A 246 5.38 -12.22 -22.92
CA LYS A 246 5.39 -11.12 -23.90
C LYS A 246 5.32 -11.64 -25.34
N SER A 247 5.89 -12.82 -25.62
CA SER A 247 5.78 -13.43 -26.96
C SER A 247 4.40 -14.04 -27.24
N ILE A 248 3.56 -14.16 -26.19
CA ILE A 248 2.24 -14.80 -26.25
C ILE A 248 1.13 -13.76 -26.35
N MET A 249 1.18 -12.70 -25.54
CA MET A 249 0.17 -11.66 -25.53
C MET A 249 0.73 -10.28 -25.18
N LYS A 250 -0.03 -9.25 -25.51
CA LYS A 250 0.23 -7.87 -25.08
C LYS A 250 -1.01 -7.25 -24.47
N ILE A 251 -0.82 -6.60 -23.32
CA ILE A 251 -1.89 -5.94 -22.58
C ILE A 251 -1.70 -4.42 -22.67
N PHE A 252 -2.79 -3.71 -22.99
CA PHE A 252 -2.87 -2.27 -23.02
C PHE A 252 -3.81 -1.78 -21.92
N SER A 253 -3.39 -0.79 -21.14
CA SER A 253 -4.35 -0.02 -20.33
C SER A 253 -5.13 0.91 -21.25
N LEU A 254 -6.46 0.83 -21.23
CA LEU A 254 -7.36 1.55 -22.12
C LEU A 254 -8.29 2.48 -21.31
N SER A 255 -8.36 3.74 -21.72
CA SER A 255 -9.36 4.69 -21.23
C SER A 255 -9.46 5.86 -22.21
N ASP A 256 -10.68 6.29 -22.54
CA ASP A 256 -10.89 7.54 -23.29
C ASP A 256 -10.66 8.74 -22.36
N GLY A 257 -11.16 8.67 -21.13
CA GLY A 257 -10.82 9.58 -20.03
C GLY A 257 -11.26 11.05 -20.18
N GLY A 258 -11.55 11.53 -21.39
CA GLY A 258 -11.95 12.90 -21.68
C GLY A 258 -10.88 13.98 -21.44
N THR A 259 -9.76 13.65 -20.80
CA THR A 259 -8.63 14.57 -20.54
C THR A 259 -7.30 13.87 -20.79
N PRO A 260 -6.22 14.58 -21.17
CA PRO A 260 -4.91 13.97 -21.37
C PRO A 260 -4.41 13.16 -20.16
N SER A 261 -4.78 13.59 -18.94
CA SER A 261 -4.37 12.93 -17.70
C SER A 261 -5.03 11.57 -17.46
N SER A 262 -6.21 11.36 -18.04
CA SER A 262 -7.05 10.16 -17.90
C SER A 262 -7.12 9.32 -19.18
N THR A 263 -6.73 9.85 -20.34
CA THR A 263 -6.65 9.09 -21.60
C THR A 263 -5.48 8.10 -21.58
N ARG A 264 -5.71 6.85 -22.00
CA ARG A 264 -4.71 5.78 -22.12
C ARG A 264 -4.94 4.97 -23.38
N ASN A 265 -3.91 4.85 -24.22
CA ASN A 265 -3.87 4.04 -25.45
C ASN A 265 -5.18 4.09 -26.27
N LYS A 266 -5.75 5.29 -26.46
CA LYS A 266 -7.05 5.49 -27.12
C LYS A 266 -7.10 4.89 -28.53
N ASN A 267 -5.97 4.90 -29.24
CA ASN A 267 -5.82 4.32 -30.58
C ASN A 267 -5.97 2.79 -30.65
N MET A 268 -5.95 2.09 -29.50
CA MET A 268 -6.12 0.63 -29.39
C MET A 268 -7.55 0.21 -29.01
N ILE A 269 -8.43 1.16 -28.73
CA ILE A 269 -9.86 0.89 -28.49
C ILE A 269 -10.47 0.26 -29.74
N GLY A 270 -11.20 -0.84 -29.58
CA GLY A 270 -11.81 -1.59 -30.68
C GLY A 270 -10.84 -2.53 -31.44
N LYS A 271 -9.55 -2.56 -31.09
CA LYS A 271 -8.52 -3.34 -31.80
C LYS A 271 -7.96 -4.52 -31.00
N CYS A 272 -8.50 -4.81 -29.83
CA CYS A 272 -8.07 -5.91 -28.97
C CYS A 272 -9.00 -7.13 -29.11
N ASP A 273 -8.46 -8.32 -28.83
CA ASP A 273 -9.19 -9.59 -28.89
C ASP A 273 -10.11 -9.79 -27.70
N VAL A 274 -9.69 -9.31 -26.52
CA VAL A 274 -10.43 -9.40 -25.25
C VAL A 274 -10.28 -8.09 -24.49
N TYR A 275 -11.32 -7.74 -23.75
CA TYR A 275 -11.33 -6.60 -22.83
C TYR A 275 -11.64 -7.06 -21.40
N LEU A 276 -10.94 -6.49 -20.44
CA LEU A 276 -11.17 -6.72 -19.00
C LEU A 276 -11.35 -5.38 -18.29
N PRO A 277 -12.27 -5.24 -17.33
CA PRO A 277 -12.37 -4.03 -16.53
C PRO A 277 -11.13 -3.86 -15.65
N SER A 278 -10.79 -2.61 -15.35
CA SER A 278 -9.74 -2.31 -14.37
C SER A 278 -10.22 -2.40 -12.93
N THR A 279 -11.46 -1.94 -12.68
CA THR A 279 -12.08 -1.91 -11.36
C THR A 279 -13.59 -2.16 -11.47
N CYS A 280 -14.10 -3.07 -10.64
CA CYS A 280 -15.53 -3.38 -10.49
C CYS A 280 -15.87 -3.58 -9.01
N PHE A 281 -17.15 -3.44 -8.64
CA PHE A 281 -17.63 -3.86 -7.32
C PHE A 281 -18.16 -5.31 -7.33
N SER A 282 -18.61 -5.77 -8.50
CA SER A 282 -19.04 -7.15 -8.75
C SER A 282 -18.94 -7.48 -10.24
N GLY A 283 -18.96 -8.77 -10.58
CA GLY A 283 -19.05 -9.23 -11.97
C GLY A 283 -17.80 -8.98 -12.80
N MET A 284 -16.60 -9.08 -12.19
CA MET A 284 -15.35 -8.98 -12.93
C MET A 284 -15.29 -10.12 -13.95
N ARG A 285 -15.32 -9.79 -15.25
CA ARG A 285 -15.34 -10.76 -16.34
C ARG A 285 -14.73 -10.20 -17.62
N ALA A 286 -14.48 -11.07 -18.58
CA ALA A 286 -14.03 -10.71 -19.92
C ALA A 286 -15.20 -10.20 -20.80
N TYR A 287 -14.90 -9.26 -21.69
CA TYR A 287 -15.82 -8.63 -22.64
C TYR A 287 -15.24 -8.68 -24.05
N THR A 288 -16.11 -8.73 -25.05
CA THR A 288 -15.72 -8.71 -26.48
C THR A 288 -15.59 -7.29 -27.03
N LYS A 289 -16.24 -6.31 -26.41
CA LYS A 289 -16.18 -4.90 -26.81
C LYS A 289 -15.74 -4.01 -25.66
N PHE A 290 -14.98 -2.97 -25.98
CA PHE A 290 -14.53 -1.98 -25.00
C PHE A 290 -15.69 -1.17 -24.40
N ASP A 291 -16.70 -0.83 -25.20
CA ASP A 291 -17.84 -0.03 -24.77
C ASP A 291 -18.69 -0.71 -23.69
N ASP A 292 -18.62 -2.04 -23.59
CA ASP A 292 -19.31 -2.83 -22.59
C ASP A 292 -18.57 -2.84 -21.24
N LEU A 293 -17.34 -2.30 -21.18
CA LEU A 293 -16.59 -2.21 -19.95
C LEU A 293 -17.24 -1.21 -18.98
N PRO A 294 -17.34 -1.56 -17.69
CA PRO A 294 -17.70 -0.61 -16.64
C PRO A 294 -16.86 0.66 -16.69
N ASN A 295 -17.54 1.82 -16.74
CA ASN A 295 -16.92 3.15 -16.86
C ASN A 295 -16.04 3.34 -18.11
N LYS A 296 -16.18 2.49 -19.15
CA LYS A 296 -15.39 2.53 -20.39
C LYS A 296 -13.88 2.66 -20.13
N ARG A 297 -13.37 1.83 -19.22
CA ARG A 297 -11.96 1.80 -18.82
C ARG A 297 -11.52 0.41 -18.39
N GLY A 298 -10.31 0.03 -18.73
CA GLY A 298 -9.78 -1.28 -18.36
C GLY A 298 -8.53 -1.66 -19.11
N TYR A 299 -8.50 -2.92 -19.52
CA TYR A 299 -7.41 -3.55 -20.23
C TYR A 299 -7.91 -4.13 -21.54
N GLY A 300 -7.17 -3.89 -22.62
CA GLY A 300 -7.34 -4.59 -23.89
C GLY A 300 -6.17 -5.54 -24.10
N ILE A 301 -6.46 -6.77 -24.51
CA ILE A 301 -5.48 -7.83 -24.69
C ILE A 301 -5.45 -8.24 -26.17
N ILE A 302 -4.25 -8.32 -26.74
CA ILE A 302 -3.98 -8.88 -28.07
C ILE A 302 -3.19 -10.17 -27.90
N PHE A 303 -3.64 -11.24 -28.53
CA PHE A 303 -2.96 -12.53 -28.52
C PHE A 303 -2.11 -12.70 -29.78
N TYR A 304 -0.82 -12.98 -29.60
CA TYR A 304 0.12 -13.31 -30.67
C TYR A 304 0.20 -14.82 -30.92
N LYS A 305 0.00 -15.64 -29.87
CA LYS A 305 0.01 -17.10 -29.95
C LYS A 305 -1.23 -17.68 -29.26
N TYR A 306 -1.59 -18.91 -29.64
CA TYR A 306 -2.66 -19.70 -28.99
C TYR A 306 -4.04 -19.02 -28.93
N LYS A 307 -4.34 -18.10 -29.86
CA LYS A 307 -5.53 -17.22 -29.84
C LYS A 307 -6.83 -17.94 -29.46
N LYS A 308 -7.19 -19.02 -30.17
CA LYS A 308 -8.43 -19.79 -29.86
C LYS A 308 -8.45 -20.33 -28.43
N LYS A 309 -7.32 -20.88 -27.95
CA LYS A 309 -7.20 -21.43 -26.59
C LYS A 309 -7.30 -20.32 -25.53
N LEU A 310 -6.59 -19.21 -25.74
CA LEU A 310 -6.61 -18.08 -24.81
C LEU A 310 -7.97 -17.37 -24.78
N MET A 311 -8.66 -17.23 -25.91
CA MET A 311 -10.03 -16.72 -25.92
C MET A 311 -10.96 -17.59 -25.06
N ASN A 312 -10.97 -18.91 -25.28
CA ASN A 312 -11.77 -19.82 -24.46
C ASN A 312 -11.39 -19.74 -22.97
N LEU A 313 -10.09 -19.59 -22.68
CA LEU A 313 -9.58 -19.45 -21.33
C LEU A 313 -10.14 -18.19 -20.64
N PHE A 314 -10.00 -17.03 -21.28
CA PHE A 314 -10.43 -15.73 -20.73
C PHE A 314 -11.94 -15.65 -20.52
N PHE A 315 -12.75 -16.20 -21.43
CA PHE A 315 -14.22 -16.09 -21.34
C PHE A 315 -14.87 -17.20 -20.50
N ASN A 316 -14.33 -18.43 -20.52
CA ASN A 316 -15.06 -19.60 -20.02
C ASN A 316 -14.35 -20.37 -18.91
N LYS A 317 -13.07 -20.10 -18.64
CA LYS A 317 -12.27 -20.91 -17.69
C LYS A 317 -11.67 -20.09 -16.55
N ILE A 318 -11.35 -18.83 -16.77
CA ILE A 318 -10.85 -17.94 -15.72
C ILE A 318 -12.03 -17.28 -15.02
N ASN A 319 -12.12 -17.48 -13.71
CA ASN A 319 -13.00 -16.67 -12.88
C ASN A 319 -12.28 -15.37 -12.49
N TRP A 320 -12.46 -14.31 -13.28
CA TRP A 320 -11.79 -13.03 -13.05
C TRP A 320 -12.21 -12.37 -11.73
N ASP A 321 -13.35 -12.75 -11.17
CA ASP A 321 -13.80 -12.29 -9.86
C ASP A 321 -12.96 -12.85 -8.71
N ASP A 322 -12.35 -14.03 -8.87
CA ASP A 322 -11.44 -14.65 -7.91
C ASP A 322 -9.99 -14.21 -8.13
N VAL A 323 -9.62 -13.95 -9.39
CA VAL A 323 -8.28 -13.47 -9.78
C VAL A 323 -8.05 -12.02 -9.33
N ALA A 324 -9.08 -11.18 -9.39
CA ALA A 324 -8.98 -9.78 -8.97
C ALA A 324 -8.64 -9.63 -7.49
N PHE A 325 -7.82 -8.63 -7.14
CA PHE A 325 -7.56 -8.31 -5.73
C PHE A 325 -8.55 -7.27 -5.21
N LEU A 326 -8.95 -7.43 -3.95
CA LEU A 326 -9.76 -6.46 -3.24
C LEU A 326 -8.89 -5.31 -2.73
N SER A 327 -9.32 -4.06 -2.97
CA SER A 327 -8.76 -2.89 -2.30
C SER A 327 -9.42 -2.65 -0.94
N THR A 328 -8.87 -1.73 -0.15
CA THR A 328 -9.36 -1.42 1.21
C THR A 328 -10.80 -0.90 1.24
N ASN A 329 -11.33 -0.41 0.11
CA ASN A 329 -12.73 0.00 -0.07
C ASN A 329 -13.61 -1.10 -0.71
N SER A 330 -13.15 -2.35 -0.68
CA SER A 330 -13.85 -3.52 -1.20
C SER A 330 -14.09 -3.56 -2.72
N ALA A 331 -13.48 -2.64 -3.48
CA ALA A 331 -13.51 -2.74 -4.93
C ALA A 331 -12.58 -3.87 -5.41
N LYS A 332 -13.02 -4.64 -6.39
CA LYS A 332 -12.20 -5.63 -7.10
C LYS A 332 -11.42 -4.93 -8.20
N ASN A 333 -10.13 -5.24 -8.28
CA ASN A 333 -9.23 -4.60 -9.22
C ASN A 333 -8.39 -5.65 -9.96
N LEU A 334 -8.24 -5.46 -11.26
CA LEU A 334 -7.23 -6.13 -12.06
C LEU A 334 -6.06 -5.20 -12.33
N ARG A 335 -4.92 -5.79 -12.65
CA ARG A 335 -3.70 -5.10 -13.09
C ARG A 335 -3.03 -5.94 -14.17
N LEU A 336 -2.07 -5.35 -14.88
CA LEU A 336 -1.36 -6.03 -15.97
C LEU A 336 -0.66 -7.29 -15.46
N ASP A 337 0.11 -7.16 -14.38
CA ASP A 337 0.82 -8.26 -13.71
C ASP A 337 -0.13 -9.38 -13.29
N ILE A 338 -1.27 -9.06 -12.68
CA ILE A 338 -2.25 -10.07 -12.26
C ILE A 338 -2.79 -10.86 -13.46
N ILE A 339 -3.05 -10.17 -14.58
CA ILE A 339 -3.51 -10.82 -15.81
C ILE A 339 -2.38 -11.68 -16.40
N GLU A 340 -1.15 -11.20 -16.42
CA GLU A 340 0.02 -11.94 -16.90
C GLU A 340 0.28 -13.19 -16.03
N ASP A 341 0.31 -13.04 -14.71
CA ASP A 341 0.52 -14.11 -13.73
C ASP A 341 -0.52 -15.23 -13.86
N GLU A 342 -1.79 -14.88 -14.09
CA GLU A 342 -2.86 -15.86 -14.29
C GLU A 342 -2.68 -16.69 -15.58
N ILE A 343 -2.06 -16.11 -16.60
CA ILE A 343 -1.77 -16.80 -17.86
C ILE A 343 -0.50 -17.64 -17.74
N ILE A 344 0.52 -17.11 -17.07
CA ILE A 344 1.76 -17.81 -16.76
C ILE A 344 1.49 -19.03 -15.87
N SER A 345 0.65 -18.91 -14.84
CA SER A 345 0.30 -20.00 -13.92
C SER A 345 -0.36 -21.18 -14.62
N ARG A 346 -0.99 -20.92 -15.78
CA ARG A 346 -1.64 -21.91 -16.65
C ARG A 346 -0.73 -22.47 -17.73
N GLY A 347 0.57 -22.19 -17.65
CA GLY A 347 1.60 -22.74 -18.54
C GLY A 347 1.85 -21.95 -19.82
N TYR A 348 1.29 -20.75 -19.96
CA TYR A 348 1.52 -19.86 -21.10
C TYR A 348 2.56 -18.80 -20.74
N TYR A 349 3.83 -19.15 -20.87
CA TYR A 349 4.96 -18.25 -20.66
C TYR A 349 6.03 -18.43 -21.73
N ASP A 350 6.90 -17.44 -21.87
CA ASP A 350 8.05 -17.44 -22.76
C ASP A 350 9.07 -18.45 -22.20
N LYS A 351 9.36 -19.48 -22.99
CA LYS A 351 10.29 -20.56 -22.62
C LYS A 351 11.74 -20.14 -22.77
#